data_AF-A0A7K3G6D6-F1
#
_entry.id   AF-A0A7K3G6D6-F1
#
_cell.length_a   1.000
_cell.length_b   1.000
_cell.length_c   1.000
_cell.angle_alpha   90.00
_cell.angle_beta   90.00
_cell.angle_gamma   90.00
#
_symmetry.space_group_name_H-M   'P 1'
#
loop_
_entity.id
_entity.type
_entity.pdbx_description
1 polymer ?
#
loop_
_entity_poly.entity_id
_entity_poly.type
_entity_poly.pdbx_seq_one_letter_code
_entity_poly.pdbx_strand_id
1 'polypeptide(L)' 'MSENRVPENEAPENHDAIVVDAKLDETGGGCPVAHGRAAHPTQGGGNNQWWPNRLNLKILAKNPAVANPLGEDFDYA' A
#
# COMPACT_ATOMS: atom_id res chain seq x y z
N MET A 1 30.63 -18.40 -63.54
CA MET A 1 29.48 -18.13 -62.65
C MET A 1 29.89 -18.67 -61.29
N SER A 2 30.44 -17.79 -60.46
CA SER A 2 30.94 -18.16 -59.13
C SER A 2 29.75 -18.21 -58.17
N GLU A 3 29.48 -19.38 -57.60
CA GLU A 3 28.51 -19.53 -56.51
C GLU A 3 29.09 -18.92 -55.23
N ASN A 4 28.51 -17.79 -54.82
CA ASN A 4 28.81 -17.17 -53.53
C ASN A 4 28.22 -18.02 -52.41
N ARG A 5 29.10 -18.72 -51.69
CA ARG A 5 28.84 -19.35 -50.39
C ARG A 5 28.52 -18.27 -49.36
N VAL A 6 27.29 -18.26 -48.83
CA VAL A 6 26.93 -17.49 -47.63
C VAL A 6 27.62 -18.16 -46.43
N PRO A 7 28.37 -17.43 -45.58
CA PRO A 7 28.86 -18.01 -44.35
C PRO A 7 27.71 -18.05 -43.32
N GLU A 8 27.48 -19.25 -42.78
CA GLU A 8 26.63 -19.51 -41.62
C GLU A 8 27.32 -18.93 -40.39
N ASN A 9 27.07 -17.66 -40.10
CA ASN A 9 27.40 -17.05 -38.81
C ASN A 9 26.20 -17.22 -37.88
N GLU A 10 25.99 -18.46 -37.44
CA GLU A 10 25.11 -18.80 -36.33
C GLU A 10 25.89 -18.56 -35.03
N ALA A 11 25.83 -17.33 -34.54
CA ALA A 11 26.20 -17.05 -33.15
C ALA A 11 25.12 -17.73 -32.27
N PRO A 12 25.48 -18.53 -31.25
CA PRO A 12 24.47 -19.07 -30.36
C PRO A 12 23.87 -17.91 -29.58
N GLU A 13 22.63 -17.55 -29.90
CA GLU A 13 21.83 -16.65 -29.06
C GLU A 13 21.57 -17.37 -27.73
N ASN A 14 22.46 -17.13 -26.77
CA ASN A 14 22.30 -17.60 -25.42
C ASN A 14 21.31 -16.66 -24.71
N HIS A 15 20.02 -17.02 -24.73
CA HIS A 15 18.92 -16.31 -24.06
C HIS A 15 18.73 -16.74 -22.60
N ASP A 16 19.76 -17.30 -21.97
CA ASP A 16 19.68 -17.59 -20.54
C ASP A 16 19.93 -16.31 -19.74
N ALA A 17 18.89 -15.85 -19.05
CA ALA A 17 18.97 -14.70 -18.17
C ALA A 17 20.08 -14.93 -17.13
N ILE A 18 21.07 -14.04 -17.12
CA ILE A 18 22.14 -14.03 -16.13
C ILE A 18 21.47 -13.66 -14.78
N VAL A 19 21.10 -14.67 -13.99
CA VAL A 19 20.62 -14.45 -12.62
C VAL A 19 21.84 -14.07 -11.78
N VAL A 20 22.08 -12.78 -11.65
CA VAL A 20 22.97 -12.26 -10.63
C VAL A 20 22.23 -12.43 -9.30
N ASP A 21 22.68 -13.38 -8.47
CA ASP A 21 22.32 -13.44 -7.06
C ASP A 21 22.78 -12.14 -6.40
N ALA A 22 21.91 -11.13 -6.44
CA ALA A 22 22.07 -9.91 -5.68
C ALA A 22 22.04 -10.33 -4.21
N LYS A 23 23.20 -10.18 -3.55
CA LYS A 23 23.32 -10.22 -2.09
C LYS A 23 22.13 -9.50 -1.49
N LEU A 24 21.30 -10.25 -0.76
CA LEU A 24 20.30 -9.72 0.15
C LEU A 24 21.04 -9.05 1.30
N ASP A 25 21.46 -7.81 1.07
CA ASP A 25 21.71 -6.89 2.17
C ASP A 25 20.33 -6.55 2.75
N GLU A 26 20.20 -6.74 4.06
CA GLU A 26 19.00 -6.59 4.91
C GLU A 26 18.48 -5.12 4.98
N THR A 27 18.45 -4.43 3.84
CA THR A 27 17.86 -3.10 3.62
C THR A 27 17.30 -2.93 2.20
N GLY A 28 17.13 -4.02 1.42
CA GLY A 28 16.76 -3.95 0.00
C GLY A 28 15.74 -5.01 -0.43
N GLY A 29 14.49 -4.91 0.04
CA GLY A 29 13.42 -5.83 -0.35
C GLY A 29 12.01 -5.23 -0.30
N GLY A 30 11.89 -3.89 -0.32
CA GLY A 30 10.59 -3.23 -0.38
C GLY A 30 10.14 -3.06 -1.83
N CYS A 31 8.90 -3.43 -2.15
CA CYS A 31 8.27 -2.92 -3.36
C CYS A 31 8.37 -1.38 -3.33
N PRO A 32 8.84 -0.70 -4.39
CA PRO A 32 9.10 0.75 -4.37
C PRO A 32 7.82 1.60 -4.19
N VAL A 33 6.67 0.95 -4.06
CA VAL A 33 5.41 1.56 -3.64
C VAL A 33 5.42 1.67 -2.12
N ALA A 34 5.37 2.90 -1.61
CA ALA A 34 5.24 3.16 -0.18
C ALA A 34 4.09 2.32 0.43
N HIS A 35 4.43 1.33 1.26
CA HIS A 35 3.47 0.46 1.96
C HIS A 35 2.81 1.14 3.18
N GLY A 36 2.83 2.47 3.24
CA GLY A 36 2.14 3.25 4.26
C GLY A 36 0.65 3.31 3.97
N ARG A 37 -0.12 2.34 4.48
CA ARG A 37 -1.58 2.44 4.43
C ARG A 37 -2.06 3.64 5.25
N ALA A 38 -3.08 4.33 4.79
CA ALA A 38 -3.81 5.26 5.65
C ALA A 38 -4.27 4.54 6.92
N ALA A 39 -4.27 5.24 8.06
CA ALA A 39 -4.73 4.65 9.31
C ALA A 39 -6.13 4.06 9.10
N HIS A 40 -6.34 2.83 9.57
CA HIS A 40 -7.67 2.23 9.55
C HIS A 40 -8.60 3.02 10.48
N PRO A 41 -9.93 3.06 10.26
CA PRO A 41 -10.84 3.79 11.15
C PRO A 41 -10.71 3.41 12.63
N THR A 42 -10.43 2.13 12.93
CA THR A 42 -10.19 1.64 14.30
C THR A 42 -8.87 2.13 14.92
N GLN A 43 -7.99 2.74 14.12
CA GLN A 43 -6.71 3.32 14.53
C GLN A 43 -6.75 4.86 14.47
N GLY A 44 -7.95 5.46 14.45
CA GLY A 44 -8.13 6.91 14.36
C GLY A 44 -8.09 7.49 12.94
N GLY A 45 -8.07 6.63 11.91
CA GLY A 45 -8.13 7.06 10.53
C GLY A 45 -9.48 7.64 10.11
N GLY A 46 -9.46 8.51 9.11
CA GLY A 46 -10.68 9.06 8.50
C GLY A 46 -10.43 10.30 7.66
N ASN A 47 -11.52 10.92 7.23
CA ASN A 47 -11.51 12.03 6.26
C ASN A 47 -10.74 13.27 6.76
N ASN A 48 -10.56 13.45 8.07
CA ASN A 48 -9.83 14.60 8.61
C ASN A 48 -8.33 14.56 8.25
N GLN A 49 -7.78 13.37 7.96
CA GLN A 49 -6.40 13.23 7.49
C GLN A 49 -6.22 13.84 6.09
N TRP A 50 -7.23 13.72 5.23
CA TRP A 50 -7.19 14.20 3.85
C TRP A 50 -7.59 15.68 3.73
N TRP A 51 -8.48 16.15 4.61
CA TRP A 51 -8.91 17.55 4.66
C TRP A 51 -8.84 18.06 6.11
N PRO A 52 -7.66 18.50 6.57
CA PRO A 52 -7.47 18.90 7.96
C PRO A 52 -8.31 20.12 8.37
N ASN A 53 -8.64 21.00 7.42
CA ASN A 53 -9.39 22.24 7.67
C ASN A 53 -10.90 22.15 7.41
N ARG A 54 -11.46 20.94 7.24
CA ARG A 54 -12.90 20.76 7.03
C ARG A 54 -13.68 20.99 8.32
N LEU A 55 -14.93 21.48 8.21
CA LEU A 55 -15.84 21.56 9.34
C LEU A 55 -16.11 20.17 9.95
N ASN A 56 -15.93 20.02 11.26
CA ASN A 56 -16.16 18.77 11.97
C ASN A 56 -17.57 18.72 12.60
N LEU A 57 -18.51 18.06 11.92
CA LEU A 57 -19.89 17.89 12.41
C LEU A 57 -20.04 16.85 13.54
N LYS A 58 -19.01 16.01 13.80
CA LYS A 58 -19.09 14.98 14.85
C LYS A 58 -19.26 15.58 16.25
N ILE A 59 -18.94 16.85 16.43
CA ILE A 59 -19.16 17.57 17.69
C ILE A 59 -20.65 17.64 18.08
N LEU A 60 -21.55 17.67 17.10
CA LEU A 60 -22.99 17.73 17.32
C LEU A 60 -23.57 16.37 17.72
N ALA A 61 -22.87 15.29 17.38
CA ALA A 61 -23.26 13.90 17.69
C ALA A 61 -22.43 13.34 18.85
N LYS A 62 -22.01 14.18 19.80
CA LYS A 62 -21.25 13.76 20.97
C LYS A 62 -22.18 13.05 21.96
N ASN A 63 -21.73 11.91 22.50
CA ASN A 63 -22.43 11.11 23.50
C ASN A 63 -23.85 10.65 23.06
N PRO A 64 -23.99 9.90 21.96
CA PRO A 64 -25.29 9.41 21.54
C PRO A 64 -25.83 8.35 22.52
N ALA A 65 -27.15 8.29 22.69
CA ALA A 65 -27.81 7.34 23.61
C ALA A 65 -27.43 5.88 23.35
N VAL A 66 -27.21 5.49 22.09
CA VAL A 66 -26.77 4.13 21.70
C VAL A 66 -25.41 3.72 22.29
N ALA A 67 -24.56 4.70 22.64
CA ALA A 67 -23.26 4.44 23.25
C ALA A 67 -23.31 4.49 24.79
N ASN A 68 -24.47 4.83 25.38
CA ASN A 68 -24.64 4.88 26.83
C ASN A 68 -24.93 3.46 27.37
N PRO A 69 -24.06 2.89 28.22
CA PRO A 69 -24.27 1.55 28.78
C PRO A 69 -25.34 1.51 29.89
N LEU A 70 -25.76 2.67 30.41
CA LEU A 70 -26.65 2.75 31.58
C LEU A 70 -28.13 2.55 31.22
N GLY A 71 -28.49 2.67 29.94
CA GLY A 71 -29.88 2.57 29.49
C GLY A 71 -30.66 3.88 29.63
N GLU A 72 -31.88 3.89 29.11
CA GLU A 72 -32.73 5.09 29.02
C GLU A 72 -33.34 5.49 30.37
N ASP A 73 -33.54 4.52 31.28
CA ASP A 73 -34.21 4.72 32.58
C ASP A 73 -33.25 5.05 33.74
N PHE A 74 -31.94 5.17 33.48
CA PHE A 74 -30.96 5.40 34.53
C PHE A 74 -30.96 6.86 35.02
N ASP A 75 -31.13 7.04 36.33
CA ASP A 75 -31.03 8.34 37.01
C ASP A 75 -29.82 8.35 37.96
N TYR A 76 -28.99 9.38 37.84
CA TYR A 76 -27.75 9.55 38.61
C TYR A 76 -27.92 10.38 39.89
N ALA A 77 -29.01 11.15 40.00
CA ALA A 77 -29.17 12.24 40.97
C ALA A 77 -29.14 11.83 42.45
#